data_AF-A0A948D4H3-F1
#
_entry.id   AF-A0A948D4H3-F1
#
_cell.length_a   1.000
_cell.length_b   1.000
_cell.length_c   1.000
_cell.angle_alpha   90.00
_cell.angle_beta   90.00
_cell.angle_gamma   90.00
#
_symmetry.space_group_name_H-M   'P 1'
#
loop_
_entity.id
_entity.type
_entity.pdbx_description
1 polymer ?
#
loop_
_entity_poly.entity_id
_entity_poly.type
_entity_poly.pdbx_seq_one_letter_code
_entity_poly.pdbx_strand_id
1 'polypeptide(L)'
;MLTTRGSLLFIHNGGLDKPDHFTRRLKRVSSILNKLKRDQTSKMKMSRMQDIGGCRSVLPSIDKVNELVELYGKSRGLKHKLSNKKDYIKNPKPDGYRSFHLVYKYYSDKSEEYDGLLIEIQIRTNLQHYWATAVETVDHFTRQAIKSNEGEKEWMDFFKLVSSAFANMEKTSVVPNTPTDKNELRKQIQTLAKKLKVVRKMNEWAKIHKIIENFEKGAKEKFDFYLLNLDLTTKELKISAYRKSQEEFANSEYSKLEERMLKDKEDKDIVLVSADTTKELRKAYPNYFIDTKEFVNKLSEYFQEATFKNGIET
;
A
#
# COMPACT_ATOMS: atom_id res chain seq x y z
N MET A 1 -15.32 2.07 -16.69
CA MET A 1 -14.50 3.09 -17.38
C MET A 1 -13.19 2.57 -17.99
N LEU A 2 -12.82 1.27 -17.88
CA LEU A 2 -11.59 0.71 -18.49
C LEU A 2 -11.84 -0.73 -19.00
N THR A 3 -12.91 -0.94 -19.76
CA THR A 3 -13.37 -2.28 -20.20
C THR A 3 -13.71 -2.34 -21.69
N THR A 4 -13.40 -1.31 -22.48
CA THR A 4 -13.55 -1.33 -23.94
C THR A 4 -12.28 -1.83 -24.62
N ARG A 5 -12.44 -2.60 -25.72
CA ARG A 5 -11.34 -3.02 -26.61
C ARG A 5 -10.52 -1.78 -26.98
N GLY A 6 -9.22 -1.78 -26.65
CA GLY A 6 -8.34 -0.63 -26.83
C GLY A 6 -7.95 0.12 -25.55
N SER A 7 -8.51 -0.22 -24.39
CA SER A 7 -8.05 0.29 -23.10
C SER A 7 -6.74 -0.37 -22.64
N LEU A 8 -5.91 0.33 -21.85
CA LEU A 8 -4.64 -0.16 -21.29
C LEU A 8 -4.76 -1.57 -20.67
N LEU A 9 -5.94 -1.95 -20.16
CA LEU A 9 -6.21 -3.28 -19.61
C LEU A 9 -6.26 -4.42 -20.62
N PHE A 10 -6.60 -4.16 -21.89
CA PHE A 10 -6.69 -5.23 -22.89
C PHE A 10 -5.33 -5.79 -23.28
N ILE A 11 -4.26 -5.01 -23.13
CA ILE A 11 -2.90 -5.47 -23.38
C ILE A 11 -2.51 -6.63 -22.44
N HIS A 12 -3.10 -6.68 -21.25
CA HIS A 12 -2.85 -7.74 -20.27
C HIS A 12 -3.42 -9.11 -20.68
N ASN A 13 -4.45 -9.16 -21.54
CA ASN A 13 -5.09 -10.41 -21.96
C ASN A 13 -4.51 -11.00 -23.25
N GLY A 14 -3.50 -10.37 -23.85
CA GLY A 14 -2.97 -10.70 -25.18
C GLY A 14 -1.73 -11.59 -25.22
N GLY A 15 -1.46 -12.40 -24.19
CA GLY A 15 -0.40 -13.44 -24.24
C GLY A 15 0.58 -13.53 -23.07
N LEU A 16 0.33 -12.84 -21.94
CA LEU A 16 1.09 -13.05 -20.70
C LEU A 16 0.20 -13.72 -19.65
N ASP A 17 0.80 -14.59 -18.83
CA ASP A 17 0.13 -15.17 -17.67
C ASP A 17 -0.55 -14.08 -16.83
N LYS A 18 -1.74 -14.40 -16.30
CA LYS A 18 -2.51 -13.45 -15.47
C LYS A 18 -1.65 -12.99 -14.29
N PRO A 19 -1.68 -11.70 -13.92
CA PRO A 19 -0.90 -11.21 -12.79
C PRO A 19 -1.51 -11.78 -11.50
N ASP A 20 -0.68 -12.08 -10.50
CA ASP A 20 -1.16 -12.59 -9.20
C ASP A 20 -2.21 -11.65 -8.57
N HIS A 21 -2.02 -10.34 -8.76
CA HIS A 21 -2.97 -9.33 -8.28
C HIS A 21 -2.97 -8.07 -9.14
N PHE A 22 -4.17 -7.66 -9.60
CA PHE A 22 -4.38 -6.39 -10.31
C PHE A 22 -5.36 -5.51 -9.52
N THR A 23 -4.95 -4.29 -9.16
CA THR A 23 -5.79 -3.35 -8.41
C THR A 23 -5.96 -2.01 -9.12
N ARG A 24 -7.17 -1.44 -9.00
CA ARG A 24 -7.51 -0.10 -9.48
C ARG A 24 -7.81 0.77 -8.28
N ARG A 25 -7.24 1.98 -8.22
CA ARG A 25 -7.50 2.93 -7.12
C ARG A 25 -7.63 4.35 -7.67
N LEU A 26 -8.71 5.03 -7.30
CA LEU A 26 -8.80 6.48 -7.37
C LEU A 26 -8.07 7.08 -6.16
N LYS A 27 -7.27 8.12 -6.38
CA LYS A 27 -6.49 8.74 -5.30
C LYS A 27 -7.43 9.48 -4.34
N ARG A 28 -7.19 9.32 -3.04
CA ARG A 28 -8.01 9.99 -2.01
C ARG A 28 -7.66 11.47 -1.94
N VAL A 29 -8.66 12.31 -1.70
CA VAL A 29 -8.51 13.76 -1.53
C VAL A 29 -7.45 14.10 -0.48
N SER A 30 -7.37 13.36 0.64
CA SER A 30 -6.33 13.54 1.66
C SER A 30 -4.90 13.31 1.14
N SER A 31 -4.69 12.30 0.28
CA SER A 31 -3.40 12.04 -0.37
C SER A 31 -3.06 13.08 -1.44
N ILE A 32 -4.06 13.68 -2.08
CA ILE A 32 -3.92 14.80 -3.01
C ILE A 32 -3.47 16.04 -2.22
N LEU A 33 -4.18 16.38 -1.14
CA LEU A 33 -3.87 17.54 -0.28
C LEU A 33 -2.49 17.43 0.36
N ASN A 34 -2.10 16.27 0.89
CA ASN A 34 -0.77 16.09 1.49
C ASN A 34 0.35 16.19 0.44
N LYS A 35 0.11 15.73 -0.79
CA LYS A 35 1.07 15.87 -1.89
C LYS A 35 1.19 17.33 -2.35
N LEU A 36 0.08 18.05 -2.44
CA LEU A 36 0.05 19.48 -2.73
C LEU A 36 0.74 20.33 -1.64
N LYS A 37 0.61 19.95 -0.37
CA LYS A 37 1.29 20.61 0.75
C LYS A 37 2.81 20.36 0.74
N ARG A 38 3.26 19.15 0.37
CA ARG A 38 4.70 18.80 0.32
C ARG A 38 5.45 19.46 -0.85
N ASP A 39 4.74 19.79 -1.93
CA ASP A 39 5.31 20.35 -3.18
C ASP A 39 5.13 21.88 -3.30
N GLN A 40 4.90 22.62 -2.21
CA GLN A 40 4.66 24.08 -2.27
C GLN A 40 5.83 24.91 -2.83
N THR A 41 7.03 24.32 -2.95
CA THR A 41 8.18 24.93 -3.65
C THR A 41 8.07 24.86 -5.18
N SER A 42 7.26 23.96 -5.73
CA SER A 42 7.01 23.83 -7.17
C SER A 42 5.54 24.14 -7.45
N LYS A 43 5.22 25.34 -7.98
CA LYS A 43 3.88 25.83 -8.37
C LYS A 43 3.04 24.83 -9.21
N MET A 44 2.56 23.72 -8.63
CA MET A 44 1.81 22.67 -9.30
C MET A 44 0.31 22.91 -9.18
N LYS A 45 -0.35 23.10 -10.33
CA LYS A 45 -1.82 23.10 -10.45
C LYS A 45 -2.36 21.66 -10.42
N MET A 46 -3.56 21.46 -9.89
CA MET A 46 -4.29 20.17 -9.85
C MET A 46 -4.30 19.43 -11.20
N SER A 47 -4.34 20.17 -12.31
CA SER A 47 -4.28 19.66 -13.70
C SER A 47 -2.95 19.03 -14.12
N ARG A 48 -1.87 19.19 -13.34
CA ARG A 48 -0.55 18.56 -13.57
C ARG A 48 -0.31 17.33 -12.69
N MET A 49 -1.29 16.94 -11.87
CA MET A 49 -1.16 15.81 -10.97
C MET A 49 -1.17 14.48 -11.75
N GLN A 50 -0.04 13.78 -11.72
CA GLN A 50 0.22 12.57 -12.52
C GLN A 50 -0.63 11.34 -12.11
N ASP A 51 -1.34 11.41 -10.98
CA ASP A 51 -1.93 10.24 -10.30
C ASP A 51 -3.44 10.39 -9.97
N ILE A 52 -4.23 11.10 -10.79
CA ILE A 52 -5.68 11.26 -10.53
C ILE A 52 -6.41 9.90 -10.63
N GLY A 53 -6.00 9.07 -11.59
CA GLY A 53 -6.32 7.64 -11.66
C GLY A 53 -5.04 6.81 -11.70
N GLY A 54 -5.01 5.69 -10.99
CA GLY A 54 -3.85 4.79 -11.02
C GLY A 54 -4.24 3.31 -10.99
N CYS A 55 -3.46 2.50 -11.68
CA CYS A 55 -3.53 1.04 -11.57
C CYS A 55 -2.19 0.47 -11.12
N ARG A 56 -2.25 -0.69 -10.48
CA ARG A 56 -1.09 -1.43 -10.01
C ARG A 56 -1.13 -2.85 -10.55
N SER A 57 -0.03 -3.27 -11.14
CA SER A 57 0.24 -4.66 -11.52
C SER A 57 1.34 -5.21 -10.62
N VAL A 58 1.04 -6.32 -9.95
CA VAL A 58 2.01 -7.05 -9.12
C VAL A 58 2.31 -8.37 -9.82
N LEU A 59 3.60 -8.63 -10.05
CA LEU A 59 4.11 -9.72 -10.87
C LEU A 59 5.10 -10.60 -10.08
N PRO A 60 5.29 -11.86 -10.47
CA PRO A 60 6.11 -12.79 -9.70
C PRO A 60 7.61 -12.51 -9.76
N SER A 61 8.12 -11.88 -10.83
CA SER A 61 9.57 -11.67 -11.03
C SER A 61 9.90 -10.37 -11.77
N ILE A 62 11.17 -9.96 -11.70
CA ILE A 62 11.71 -8.81 -12.45
C ILE A 62 11.60 -9.03 -13.96
N ASP A 63 11.78 -10.26 -14.44
CA ASP A 63 11.63 -10.59 -15.87
C ASP A 63 10.20 -10.30 -16.34
N LYS A 64 9.18 -10.70 -15.58
CA LYS A 64 7.79 -10.37 -15.88
C LYS A 64 7.52 -8.87 -15.82
N VAL A 65 8.15 -8.14 -14.89
CA VAL A 65 8.08 -6.67 -14.86
C VAL A 65 8.64 -6.09 -16.16
N ASN A 66 9.81 -6.54 -16.60
CA ASN A 66 10.45 -6.06 -17.82
C ASN A 66 9.63 -6.40 -19.07
N GLU A 67 9.12 -7.62 -19.19
CA GLU A 67 8.21 -8.05 -20.27
C GLU A 67 7.00 -7.11 -20.36
N LEU A 68 6.35 -6.82 -19.22
CA LEU A 68 5.18 -5.95 -19.20
C LEU A 68 5.54 -4.50 -19.56
N VAL A 69 6.64 -3.97 -19.03
CA VAL A 69 7.14 -2.62 -19.34
C VAL A 69 7.44 -2.48 -20.84
N GLU A 70 8.10 -3.46 -21.44
CA GLU A 70 8.38 -3.47 -22.88
C GLU A 70 7.11 -3.52 -23.71
N LEU A 71 6.15 -4.35 -23.32
CA LEU A 71 4.86 -4.48 -24.01
C LEU A 71 4.12 -3.14 -24.05
N TYR A 72 4.03 -2.43 -22.92
CA TYR A 72 3.46 -1.09 -22.86
C TYR A 72 4.29 -0.05 -23.62
N GLY A 73 5.63 -0.17 -23.59
CA GLY A 73 6.56 0.74 -24.27
C GLY A 73 6.56 0.61 -25.80
N LYS A 74 6.37 -0.60 -26.34
CA LYS A 74 6.37 -0.90 -27.79
C LYS A 74 4.98 -0.75 -28.44
N SER A 75 3.93 -0.58 -27.65
CA SER A 75 2.55 -0.51 -28.15
C SER A 75 2.27 0.77 -28.93
N ARG A 76 2.62 0.78 -30.23
CA ARG A 76 2.42 1.90 -31.17
C ARG A 76 0.94 2.22 -31.49
N GLY A 77 0.02 1.33 -31.12
CA GLY A 77 -1.43 1.45 -31.41
C GLY A 77 -2.30 1.82 -30.21
N LEU A 78 -1.72 2.18 -29.06
CA LEU A 78 -2.54 2.58 -27.92
C LEU A 78 -3.17 3.95 -28.15
N LYS A 79 -4.47 4.02 -27.88
CA LYS A 79 -5.22 5.26 -27.80
C LYS A 79 -4.59 6.22 -26.78
N HIS A 80 -4.14 5.67 -25.66
CA HIS A 80 -3.46 6.42 -24.61
C HIS A 80 -1.99 6.61 -24.95
N LYS A 81 -1.46 7.81 -24.71
CA LYS A 81 -0.09 8.17 -25.10
C LYS A 81 0.83 8.13 -23.89
N LEU A 82 1.94 7.40 -23.98
CA LEU A 82 2.95 7.37 -22.94
C LEU A 82 3.57 8.78 -22.80
N SER A 83 3.52 9.33 -21.59
CA SER A 83 4.01 10.66 -21.28
C SER A 83 5.29 10.65 -20.46
N ASN A 84 5.48 9.67 -19.57
CA ASN A 84 6.67 9.59 -18.73
C ASN A 84 6.93 8.14 -18.29
N LYS A 85 8.20 7.82 -17.99
CA LYS A 85 8.63 6.56 -17.38
C LYS A 85 9.60 6.84 -16.24
N LYS A 86 9.44 6.17 -15.09
CA LYS A 86 10.37 6.25 -13.95
C LYS A 86 10.67 4.85 -13.46
N ASP A 87 11.94 4.50 -13.47
CA ASP A 87 12.42 3.18 -13.06
C ASP A 87 13.04 3.26 -11.67
N TYR A 88 12.21 3.08 -10.64
CA TYR A 88 12.67 3.00 -9.26
C TYR A 88 13.11 1.59 -8.86
N ILE A 89 13.16 0.64 -9.79
CA ILE A 89 13.78 -0.67 -9.56
C ILE A 89 15.28 -0.54 -9.83
N LYS A 90 15.63 0.06 -10.97
CA LYS A 90 17.02 0.37 -11.34
C LYS A 90 17.63 1.48 -10.49
N ASN A 91 16.85 2.52 -10.19
CA ASN A 91 17.27 3.66 -9.37
C ASN A 91 16.32 3.82 -8.17
N PRO A 92 16.45 2.97 -7.13
CA PRO A 92 15.58 3.02 -5.97
C PRO A 92 15.66 4.37 -5.26
N LYS A 93 14.54 4.77 -4.65
CA LYS A 93 14.52 6.01 -3.86
C LYS A 93 15.33 5.86 -2.57
N PRO A 94 15.81 6.97 -1.97
CA PRO A 94 16.57 6.93 -0.71
C PRO A 94 15.82 6.32 0.47
N ASP A 95 14.47 6.33 0.45
CA ASP A 95 13.61 5.70 1.45
C ASP A 95 13.45 4.18 1.25
N GLY A 96 14.06 3.62 0.19
CA GLY A 96 13.94 2.21 -0.17
C GLY A 96 12.75 1.89 -1.07
N TYR A 97 11.98 2.88 -1.53
CA TYR A 97 10.85 2.62 -2.42
C TYR A 97 11.28 2.13 -3.81
N ARG A 98 10.58 1.08 -4.30
CA ARG A 98 10.84 0.43 -5.60
C ARG A 98 9.55 0.14 -6.36
N SER A 99 9.54 0.44 -7.66
CA SER A 99 8.48 0.16 -8.63
C SER A 99 8.89 0.71 -9.99
N PHE A 100 8.39 0.12 -11.08
CA PHE A 100 8.41 0.78 -12.38
C PHE A 100 7.13 1.60 -12.58
N HIS A 101 7.25 2.88 -12.93
CA HIS A 101 6.12 3.77 -13.16
C HIS A 101 6.02 4.14 -14.64
N LEU A 102 4.85 3.92 -15.23
CA LEU A 102 4.49 4.43 -16.55
C LEU A 102 3.36 5.43 -16.39
N VAL A 103 3.53 6.65 -16.91
CA VAL A 103 2.50 7.68 -16.88
C VAL A 103 1.96 7.88 -18.28
N TYR A 104 0.65 7.66 -18.47
CA TYR A 104 -0.05 7.83 -19.74
C TYR A 104 -0.96 9.05 -19.71
N LYS A 105 -1.07 9.74 -20.84
CA LYS A 105 -2.19 10.64 -21.14
C LYS A 105 -3.38 9.80 -21.58
N TYR A 106 -4.46 9.90 -20.84
CA TYR A 106 -5.73 9.26 -21.12
C TYR A 106 -6.48 10.01 -22.23
N TYR A 107 -7.24 9.26 -23.01
CA TYR A 107 -8.09 9.77 -24.08
C TYR A 107 -9.37 8.93 -24.06
N SER A 108 -10.46 9.57 -23.70
CA SER A 108 -11.77 9.00 -23.37
C SER A 108 -12.55 8.61 -24.62
N ASP A 109 -13.28 7.49 -24.56
CA ASP A 109 -14.23 7.10 -25.61
C ASP A 109 -15.58 7.84 -25.49
N LYS A 110 -15.83 8.49 -24.34
CA LYS A 110 -17.19 8.90 -23.95
C LYS A 110 -17.35 10.39 -23.64
N SER A 111 -16.27 11.05 -23.24
CA SER A 111 -16.31 12.46 -22.83
C SER A 111 -14.91 13.05 -22.94
N GLU A 112 -14.76 14.05 -23.82
CA GLU A 112 -13.51 14.75 -24.09
C GLU A 112 -12.98 15.52 -22.88
N GLU A 113 -13.81 15.78 -21.86
CA GLU A 113 -13.41 16.46 -20.63
C GLU A 113 -12.34 15.69 -19.83
N TYR A 114 -12.21 14.38 -20.07
CA TYR A 114 -11.19 13.53 -19.45
C TYR A 114 -9.93 13.38 -20.29
N ASP A 115 -9.89 13.96 -21.49
CA ASP A 115 -8.74 13.83 -22.40
C ASP A 115 -7.54 14.62 -21.88
N GLY A 116 -6.37 14.03 -22.03
CA GLY A 116 -5.12 14.61 -21.53
C GLY A 116 -4.90 14.42 -20.02
N LEU A 117 -5.88 13.89 -19.27
CA LEU A 117 -5.67 13.51 -17.87
C LEU A 117 -4.58 12.43 -17.76
N LEU A 118 -3.82 12.48 -16.67
CA LEU A 118 -2.70 11.58 -16.45
C LEU A 118 -3.13 10.36 -15.61
N ILE A 119 -2.75 9.18 -16.10
CA ILE A 119 -2.92 7.90 -15.42
C ILE A 119 -1.54 7.30 -15.14
N GLU A 120 -1.29 6.96 -13.89
CA GLU A 120 -0.07 6.27 -13.47
C GLU A 120 -0.30 4.76 -13.37
N ILE A 121 0.57 3.98 -14.00
CA ILE A 121 0.63 2.53 -13.90
C ILE A 121 1.87 2.17 -13.09
N GLN A 122 1.64 1.56 -11.93
CA GLN A 122 2.70 1.06 -11.06
C GLN A 122 2.89 -0.43 -11.32
N ILE A 123 4.07 -0.82 -11.78
CA ILE A 123 4.43 -2.22 -11.99
C ILE A 123 5.44 -2.58 -10.91
N ARG A 124 5.20 -3.69 -10.22
CA ARG A 124 6.02 -4.16 -9.09
C ARG A 124 6.13 -5.67 -9.12
N THR A 125 7.15 -6.18 -8.45
CA THR A 125 7.18 -7.58 -8.04
C THR A 125 6.38 -7.81 -6.76
N ASN A 126 6.15 -9.07 -6.42
CA ASN A 126 5.61 -9.48 -5.11
C ASN A 126 6.45 -8.92 -3.95
N LEU A 127 7.78 -9.02 -3.97
CA LEU A 127 8.64 -8.51 -2.88
C LEU A 127 8.53 -6.98 -2.71
N GLN A 128 8.53 -6.24 -3.82
CA GLN A 128 8.36 -4.78 -3.80
C GLN A 128 6.97 -4.39 -3.30
N HIS A 129 5.95 -5.17 -3.62
CA HIS A 129 4.62 -4.97 -3.09
C HIS A 129 4.57 -5.23 -1.59
N TYR A 130 5.07 -6.36 -1.10
CA TYR A 130 5.09 -6.71 0.33
C TYR A 130 5.85 -5.67 1.15
N TRP A 131 6.99 -5.19 0.67
CA TRP A 131 7.74 -4.12 1.32
C TRP A 131 6.91 -2.84 1.45
N ALA A 132 6.29 -2.38 0.35
CA ALA A 132 5.52 -1.14 0.37
C ALA A 132 4.25 -1.24 1.23
N THR A 133 3.64 -2.41 1.25
CA THR A 133 2.52 -2.82 2.10
C THR A 133 2.95 -2.76 3.57
N ALA A 134 4.10 -3.34 3.94
CA ALA A 134 4.61 -3.29 5.32
C ALA A 134 4.96 -1.87 5.78
N VAL A 135 5.53 -1.03 4.91
CA VAL A 135 5.76 0.39 5.20
C VAL A 135 4.43 1.11 5.46
N GLU A 136 3.39 0.85 4.64
CA GLU A 136 2.04 1.40 4.84
C GLU A 136 1.44 0.97 6.18
N THR A 137 1.64 -0.27 6.60
CA THR A 137 1.19 -0.76 7.91
C THR A 137 1.90 -0.03 9.04
N VAL A 138 3.23 0.06 9.01
CA VAL A 138 3.96 0.74 10.09
C VAL A 138 3.59 2.21 10.14
N ASP A 139 3.56 2.92 9.00
CA ASP A 139 3.13 4.32 8.92
C ASP A 139 1.77 4.53 9.61
N HIS A 140 0.82 3.64 9.33
CA HIS A 140 -0.52 3.71 9.89
C HIS A 140 -0.52 3.48 11.41
N PHE A 141 0.04 2.36 11.87
CA PHE A 141 -0.07 1.93 13.26
C PHE A 141 0.87 2.65 14.23
N THR A 142 1.90 3.31 13.71
CA THR A 142 2.81 4.13 14.51
C THR A 142 2.49 5.62 14.39
N ARG A 143 1.53 6.00 13.53
CA ARG A 143 1.29 7.40 13.10
C ARG A 143 2.55 8.10 12.60
N GLN A 144 3.56 7.35 12.20
CA GLN A 144 4.78 7.87 11.65
C GLN A 144 4.57 8.18 10.18
N ALA A 145 5.18 9.26 9.72
CA ALA A 145 5.24 9.56 8.31
C ALA A 145 6.59 9.08 7.75
N ILE A 146 6.85 7.76 7.78
CA ILE A 146 8.08 7.12 7.28
C ILE A 146 8.24 7.43 5.78
N LYS A 147 7.12 7.41 5.03
CA LYS A 147 7.05 7.89 3.62
C LYS A 147 7.33 9.39 3.41
N SER A 148 7.51 10.15 4.47
CA SER A 148 7.81 11.58 4.44
C SER A 148 9.18 11.95 4.96
N ASN A 149 9.96 10.98 5.44
CA ASN A 149 11.23 11.22 6.11
C ASN A 149 11.09 11.96 7.46
N GLU A 150 9.94 11.82 8.11
CA GLU A 150 9.61 12.36 9.44
C GLU A 150 9.27 11.25 10.46
N GLY A 151 9.51 9.98 10.12
CA GLY A 151 9.32 8.84 11.01
C GLY A 151 10.50 8.63 11.97
N GLU A 152 10.35 7.70 12.93
CA GLU A 152 11.47 7.29 13.77
C GLU A 152 12.61 6.76 12.87
N LYS A 153 13.82 7.30 13.06
CA LYS A 153 14.99 7.01 12.23
C LYS A 153 15.24 5.50 12.12
N GLU A 154 14.99 4.76 13.19
CA GLU A 154 15.13 3.31 13.24
C GLU A 154 14.23 2.58 12.25
N TRP A 155 12.94 2.96 12.14
CA TRP A 155 12.02 2.34 11.18
C TRP A 155 12.41 2.67 9.74
N MET A 156 12.82 3.92 9.51
CA MET A 156 13.33 4.35 8.22
C MET A 156 14.56 3.55 7.79
N ASP A 157 15.54 3.42 8.67
CA ASP A 157 16.76 2.65 8.41
C ASP A 157 16.44 1.17 8.23
N PHE A 158 15.56 0.60 9.06
CA PHE A 158 15.10 -0.78 8.93
C PHE A 158 14.53 -1.05 7.53
N PHE A 159 13.57 -0.24 7.07
CA PHE A 159 12.93 -0.46 5.77
C PHE A 159 13.88 -0.21 4.59
N LYS A 160 14.79 0.77 4.68
CA LYS A 160 15.84 0.95 3.67
C LYS A 160 16.72 -0.30 3.52
N LEU A 161 17.16 -0.88 4.63
CA LEU A 161 17.99 -2.07 4.63
C LEU A 161 17.23 -3.29 4.10
N VAL A 162 15.97 -3.50 4.52
CA VAL A 162 15.13 -4.60 4.00
C VAL A 162 14.88 -4.44 2.50
N SER A 163 14.74 -3.21 2.00
CA SER A 163 14.62 -2.96 0.55
C SER A 163 15.85 -3.44 -0.20
N SER A 164 17.06 -3.18 0.32
CA SER A 164 18.31 -3.70 -0.24
C SER A 164 18.43 -5.22 -0.12
N ALA A 165 17.92 -5.82 0.97
CA ALA A 165 17.86 -7.27 1.12
C ALA A 165 16.97 -7.91 0.04
N PHE A 166 15.78 -7.37 -0.19
CA PHE A 166 14.88 -7.83 -1.25
C PHE A 166 15.47 -7.56 -2.64
N ALA A 167 16.17 -6.43 -2.83
CA ALA A 167 16.91 -6.16 -4.07
C ALA A 167 17.95 -7.24 -4.38
N ASN A 168 18.67 -7.71 -3.36
CA ASN A 168 19.62 -8.80 -3.48
C ASN A 168 18.95 -10.13 -3.87
N MET A 169 17.75 -10.42 -3.33
CA MET A 169 16.97 -11.61 -3.73
C MET A 169 16.53 -11.52 -5.19
N GLU A 170 16.18 -10.31 -5.65
CA GLU A 170 15.73 -10.03 -7.02
C GLU A 170 16.89 -9.78 -8.00
N LYS A 171 18.15 -9.78 -7.53
CA LYS A 171 19.35 -9.42 -8.31
C LYS A 171 19.25 -8.04 -8.99
N THR A 172 18.79 -7.04 -8.25
CA THR A 172 18.60 -5.66 -8.72
C THR A 172 19.36 -4.64 -7.87
N SER A 173 19.42 -3.38 -8.30
CA SER A 173 20.17 -2.31 -7.63
C SER A 173 19.74 -2.11 -6.17
N VAL A 174 20.68 -2.19 -5.24
CA VAL A 174 20.44 -1.90 -3.82
C VAL A 174 20.19 -0.40 -3.59
N VAL A 175 19.60 -0.06 -2.45
CA VAL A 175 19.37 1.34 -2.05
C VAL A 175 20.73 2.03 -1.80
N PRO A 176 20.95 3.26 -2.28
CA PRO A 176 22.17 4.01 -1.97
C PRO A 176 22.44 4.11 -0.47
N ASN A 177 23.72 4.11 -0.08
CA ASN A 177 24.16 4.19 1.32
C ASN A 177 23.69 3.04 2.22
N THR A 178 23.38 1.88 1.64
CA THR A 178 23.20 0.64 2.40
C THR A 178 24.42 -0.27 2.26
N PRO A 179 24.70 -1.15 3.24
CA PRO A 179 25.82 -2.07 3.17
C PRO A 179 25.76 -2.94 1.90
N THR A 180 26.89 -3.05 1.20
CA THR A 180 27.05 -3.95 0.05
C THR A 180 27.40 -5.37 0.50
N ASP A 181 28.05 -5.52 1.67
CA ASP A 181 28.30 -6.81 2.29
C ASP A 181 26.99 -7.42 2.82
N LYS A 182 26.72 -8.67 2.42
CA LYS A 182 25.48 -9.37 2.76
C LYS A 182 25.39 -9.70 4.25
N ASN A 183 26.51 -9.99 4.91
CA ASN A 183 26.52 -10.37 6.32
C ASN A 183 26.30 -9.13 7.20
N GLU A 184 26.94 -8.01 6.85
CA GLU A 184 26.71 -6.71 7.48
C GLU A 184 25.24 -6.28 7.34
N LEU A 185 24.69 -6.33 6.12
CA LEU A 185 23.29 -6.00 5.85
C LEU A 185 22.35 -6.85 6.71
N ARG A 186 22.59 -8.16 6.79
CA ARG A 186 21.81 -9.08 7.63
C ARG A 186 21.87 -8.70 9.10
N LYS A 187 23.07 -8.48 9.65
CA LYS A 187 23.28 -8.13 11.06
C LYS A 187 22.58 -6.83 11.44
N GLN A 188 22.65 -5.81 10.58
CA GLN A 188 21.98 -4.53 10.82
C GLN A 188 20.45 -4.69 10.81
N ILE A 189 19.90 -5.43 9.85
CA ILE A 189 18.46 -5.71 9.80
C ILE A 189 18.01 -6.50 11.03
N GLN A 190 18.73 -7.55 11.44
CA GLN A 190 18.40 -8.33 12.65
C GLN A 190 18.41 -7.45 13.91
N THR A 191 19.43 -6.59 14.05
CA THR A 191 19.55 -5.68 15.19
C THR A 191 18.36 -4.74 15.28
N LEU A 192 17.99 -4.10 14.16
CA LEU A 192 16.84 -3.20 14.11
C LEU A 192 15.52 -3.95 14.26
N ALA A 193 15.39 -5.15 13.65
CA ALA A 193 14.21 -5.99 13.77
C ALA A 193 13.90 -6.33 15.24
N LYS A 194 14.93 -6.73 16.00
CA LYS A 194 14.82 -7.05 17.44
C LYS A 194 14.53 -5.80 18.27
N LYS A 195 15.25 -4.69 18.02
CA LYS A 195 15.03 -3.41 18.72
C LYS A 195 13.59 -2.92 18.53
N LEU A 196 13.07 -2.98 17.31
CA LEU A 196 11.73 -2.51 16.96
C LEU A 196 10.63 -3.54 17.26
N LYS A 197 11.00 -4.78 17.58
CA LYS A 197 10.11 -5.95 17.75
C LYS A 197 9.22 -6.15 16.52
N VAL A 198 9.82 -6.10 15.32
CA VAL A 198 9.11 -6.01 14.04
C VAL A 198 8.16 -7.17 13.84
N VAL A 199 8.63 -8.41 14.04
CA VAL A 199 7.79 -9.58 13.76
C VAL A 199 6.63 -9.69 14.73
N ARG A 200 6.86 -9.38 16.01
CA ARG A 200 5.78 -9.30 17.00
C ARG A 200 4.72 -8.27 16.57
N LYS A 201 5.14 -7.04 16.26
CA LYS A 201 4.22 -5.95 15.86
C LYS A 201 3.47 -6.28 14.56
N MET A 202 4.16 -6.80 13.55
CA MET A 202 3.54 -7.20 12.28
C MET A 202 2.49 -8.31 12.49
N ASN A 203 2.78 -9.30 13.33
CA ASN A 203 1.83 -10.36 13.67
C ASN A 203 0.63 -9.83 14.47
N GLU A 204 0.83 -8.88 15.38
CA GLU A 204 -0.27 -8.21 16.10
C GLU A 204 -1.19 -7.45 15.13
N TRP A 205 -0.62 -6.71 14.18
CA TRP A 205 -1.40 -5.99 13.17
C TRP A 205 -2.10 -6.94 12.18
N ALA A 206 -1.48 -8.07 11.82
CA ALA A 206 -2.11 -9.10 11.01
C ALA A 206 -3.33 -9.75 11.69
N LYS A 207 -3.37 -9.81 13.04
CA LYS A 207 -4.55 -10.30 13.78
C LYS A 207 -5.74 -9.36 13.60
N ILE A 208 -5.51 -8.05 13.57
CA ILE A 208 -6.57 -7.05 13.35
C ILE A 208 -7.25 -7.30 12.00
N HIS A 209 -6.48 -7.61 10.95
CA HIS A 209 -7.04 -7.99 9.65
C HIS A 209 -7.96 -9.22 9.73
N LYS A 210 -7.52 -10.27 10.44
CA LYS A 210 -8.32 -11.48 10.65
C LYS A 210 -9.61 -11.23 11.44
N ILE A 211 -9.59 -10.32 12.42
CA ILE A 211 -10.79 -9.96 13.19
C ILE A 211 -11.85 -9.39 12.26
N ILE A 212 -11.47 -8.48 11.37
CA ILE A 212 -12.41 -7.89 10.40
C ILE A 212 -12.94 -8.96 9.45
N GLU A 213 -12.07 -9.81 8.90
CA GLU A 213 -12.49 -10.88 7.99
C GLU A 213 -13.43 -11.90 8.66
N ASN A 214 -13.16 -12.27 9.92
CA ASN A 214 -13.99 -13.20 10.67
C ASN A 214 -15.34 -12.60 11.05
N PHE A 215 -15.36 -11.32 11.46
CA PHE A 215 -16.59 -10.59 11.72
C PHE A 215 -17.52 -10.61 10.50
N GLU A 216 -16.97 -10.36 9.32
CA GLU A 216 -17.72 -10.39 8.06
C GLU A 216 -18.21 -11.80 7.69
N LYS A 217 -17.39 -12.84 7.84
CA LYS A 217 -17.80 -14.23 7.55
C LYS A 217 -18.88 -14.74 8.52
N GLY A 218 -18.87 -14.26 9.76
CA GLY A 218 -19.84 -14.63 10.79
C GLY A 218 -21.16 -13.87 10.70
N ALA A 219 -21.18 -12.71 10.03
CA ALA A 219 -22.39 -11.92 9.84
C ALA A 219 -23.37 -12.62 8.89
N LYS A 220 -24.46 -13.15 9.44
CA LYS A 220 -25.58 -13.72 8.65
C LYS A 220 -26.42 -12.65 7.95
N GLU A 221 -26.33 -11.41 8.41
CA GLU A 221 -27.15 -10.29 7.96
C GLU A 221 -26.28 -9.21 7.30
N LYS A 222 -26.86 -8.51 6.33
CA LYS A 222 -26.20 -7.38 5.67
C LYS A 222 -26.31 -6.13 6.55
N PHE A 223 -25.19 -5.47 6.79
CA PHE A 223 -25.11 -4.18 7.47
C PHE A 223 -24.66 -3.10 6.49
N ASP A 224 -25.13 -1.87 6.72
CA ASP A 224 -24.90 -0.71 5.86
C ASP A 224 -23.81 0.20 6.42
N PHE A 225 -23.59 0.15 7.74
CA PHE A 225 -22.55 0.91 8.42
C PHE A 225 -21.71 0.04 9.36
N TYR A 226 -20.42 0.35 9.45
CA TYR A 226 -19.45 -0.30 10.33
C TYR A 226 -18.65 0.77 11.07
N LEU A 227 -18.67 0.71 12.40
CA LEU A 227 -17.87 1.53 13.28
C LEU A 227 -16.68 0.71 13.78
N LEU A 228 -15.49 1.07 13.31
CA LEU A 228 -14.22 0.50 13.71
C LEU A 228 -13.65 1.38 14.82
N ASN A 229 -13.39 0.78 15.98
CA ASN A 229 -12.74 1.44 17.10
C ASN A 229 -11.49 0.65 17.46
N LEU A 230 -10.35 1.10 16.94
CA LEU A 230 -9.05 0.49 17.19
C LEU A 230 -8.34 1.25 18.30
N ASP A 231 -8.05 0.57 19.38
CA ASP A 231 -7.16 1.08 20.41
C ASP A 231 -5.70 0.83 19.99
N LEU A 232 -4.95 1.90 19.72
CA LEU A 232 -3.55 1.80 19.31
C LEU A 232 -2.63 1.48 20.49
N THR A 233 -3.10 1.59 21.74
CA THR A 233 -2.33 1.17 22.92
C THR A 233 -2.51 -0.32 23.17
N THR A 234 -3.75 -0.80 23.30
CA THR A 234 -4.05 -2.21 23.58
C THR A 234 -4.02 -3.09 22.33
N LYS A 235 -4.07 -2.48 21.14
CA LYS A 235 -4.20 -3.15 19.82
C LYS A 235 -5.50 -3.95 19.69
N GLU A 236 -6.53 -3.60 20.46
CA GLU A 236 -7.85 -4.20 20.35
C GLU A 236 -8.70 -3.43 19.32
N LEU A 237 -9.27 -4.17 18.36
CA LEU A 237 -10.26 -3.64 17.44
C LEU A 237 -11.66 -4.07 17.89
N LYS A 238 -12.51 -3.09 18.17
CA LYS A 238 -13.96 -3.30 18.33
C LYS A 238 -14.66 -2.91 17.04
N ILE A 239 -15.55 -3.78 16.58
CA ILE A 239 -16.36 -3.55 15.38
C ILE A 239 -17.83 -3.56 15.81
N SER A 240 -18.51 -2.44 15.57
CA SER A 240 -19.97 -2.35 15.68
C SER A 240 -20.55 -2.21 14.28
N ALA A 241 -21.63 -2.92 13.97
CA ALA A 241 -22.29 -2.85 12.67
C ALA A 241 -23.74 -2.42 12.83
N TYR A 242 -24.22 -1.60 11.89
CA TYR A 242 -25.53 -0.96 11.94
C TYR A 242 -26.23 -1.06 10.59
N ARG A 243 -27.56 -1.20 10.63
CA ARG A 243 -28.41 -1.15 9.44
C ARG A 243 -28.70 0.29 9.03
N LYS A 244 -29.23 0.49 7.83
CA LYS A 244 -29.61 1.80 7.32
C LYS A 244 -30.57 2.56 8.24
N SER A 245 -31.50 1.85 8.88
CA SER A 245 -32.43 2.42 9.86
C SER A 245 -31.77 2.95 11.14
N GLN A 246 -30.51 2.58 11.40
CA GLN A 246 -29.75 2.96 12.59
C GLN A 246 -28.67 4.01 12.28
N GLU A 247 -28.75 4.68 11.12
CA GLU A 247 -27.75 5.66 10.67
C GLU A 247 -27.54 6.79 11.69
N GLU A 248 -28.61 7.38 12.21
CA GLU A 248 -28.51 8.46 13.21
C GLU A 248 -27.82 7.98 14.49
N PHE A 249 -28.14 6.76 14.93
CA PHE A 249 -27.52 6.14 16.10
C PHE A 249 -26.03 5.87 15.86
N ALA A 250 -25.67 5.32 14.71
CA ALA A 250 -24.28 5.04 14.34
C ALA A 250 -23.43 6.32 14.31
N ASN A 251 -23.97 7.41 13.75
CA ASN A 251 -23.31 8.72 13.75
C ASN A 251 -23.19 9.29 15.17
N SER A 252 -24.23 9.16 16.01
CA SER A 252 -24.18 9.59 17.40
C SER A 252 -23.09 8.86 18.20
N GLU A 253 -23.00 7.53 18.07
CA GLU A 253 -21.97 6.73 18.74
C GLU A 253 -20.56 7.07 18.25
N TYR A 254 -20.37 7.26 16.94
CA TYR A 254 -19.12 7.75 16.37
C TYR A 254 -18.68 9.07 17.01
N SER A 255 -19.57 10.07 17.01
CA SER A 255 -19.27 11.41 17.53
C SER A 255 -18.89 11.37 19.02
N LYS A 256 -19.58 10.56 19.83
CA LYS A 256 -19.25 10.39 21.26
C LYS A 256 -17.87 9.79 21.47
N LEU A 257 -17.52 8.76 20.69
CA LEU A 257 -16.21 8.12 20.79
C LEU A 257 -15.10 9.05 20.31
N GLU A 258 -15.32 9.80 19.24
CA GLU A 258 -14.38 10.79 18.72
C GLU A 258 -14.15 11.95 19.71
N GLU A 259 -15.23 12.50 20.28
CA GLU A 259 -15.16 13.55 21.31
C GLU A 259 -14.37 13.07 22.54
N ARG A 260 -14.67 11.85 23.02
CA ARG A 260 -13.94 11.24 24.14
C ARG A 260 -12.46 11.06 23.81
N MET A 261 -12.14 10.52 22.64
CA MET A 261 -10.77 10.32 22.19
C MET A 261 -9.99 11.64 22.21
N LEU A 262 -10.59 12.73 21.71
CA LEU A 262 -9.97 14.05 21.70
C LEU A 262 -9.80 14.63 23.10
N LYS A 263 -10.81 14.49 23.97
CA LYS A 263 -10.82 15.02 25.33
C LYS A 263 -9.81 14.32 26.23
N ASP A 264 -9.81 12.99 26.20
CA ASP A 264 -8.99 12.14 27.06
C ASP A 264 -7.60 11.88 26.45
N LYS A 265 -7.35 12.39 25.23
CA LYS A 265 -6.14 12.16 24.43
C LYS A 265 -5.83 10.67 24.27
N GLU A 266 -6.87 9.85 24.10
CA GLU A 266 -6.72 8.41 23.90
C GLU A 266 -6.06 8.13 22.54
N ASP A 267 -5.11 7.21 22.51
CA ASP A 267 -4.49 6.78 21.26
C ASP A 267 -5.39 5.75 20.57
N LYS A 268 -6.50 6.23 19.99
CA LYS A 268 -7.47 5.42 19.24
C LYS A 268 -7.56 5.87 17.79
N ASP A 269 -7.91 4.96 16.92
CA ASP A 269 -8.31 5.25 15.55
C ASP A 269 -9.76 4.80 15.39
N ILE A 270 -10.66 5.78 15.26
CA ILE A 270 -12.11 5.59 15.25
C ILE A 270 -12.62 6.00 13.89
N VAL A 271 -13.33 5.09 13.23
CA VAL A 271 -13.80 5.28 11.87
C VAL A 271 -15.21 4.71 11.71
N LEU A 272 -16.15 5.54 11.27
CA LEU A 272 -17.45 5.10 10.78
C LEU A 272 -17.43 4.99 9.25
N VAL A 273 -17.91 3.86 8.74
CA VAL A 273 -17.90 3.55 7.30
C VAL A 273 -19.28 3.15 6.85
N SER A 274 -19.76 3.73 5.76
CA SER A 274 -20.86 3.14 4.99
C SER A 274 -20.29 2.22 3.92
N ALA A 275 -20.71 0.96 3.90
CA ALA A 275 -20.27 -0.03 2.93
C ALA A 275 -21.34 -1.09 2.73
N ASP A 276 -21.72 -1.36 1.49
CA ASP A 276 -22.66 -2.43 1.15
C ASP A 276 -21.98 -3.81 1.18
N THR A 277 -20.65 -3.83 1.08
CA THR A 277 -19.85 -5.06 1.03
C THR A 277 -18.50 -4.89 1.72
N THR A 278 -17.92 -6.02 2.12
CA THR A 278 -16.53 -6.13 2.62
C THR A 278 -15.50 -5.54 1.65
N LYS A 279 -15.79 -5.66 0.36
CA LYS A 279 -14.98 -5.09 -0.73
C LYS A 279 -14.98 -3.56 -0.71
N GLU A 280 -16.06 -2.94 -0.26
CA GLU A 280 -16.18 -1.48 -0.11
C GLU A 280 -15.56 -1.00 1.19
N LEU A 281 -15.74 -1.72 2.30
CA LEU A 281 -15.06 -1.44 3.57
C LEU A 281 -13.54 -1.46 3.37
N ARG A 282 -13.02 -2.49 2.67
CA ARG A 282 -11.61 -2.60 2.28
C ARG A 282 -11.13 -1.47 1.36
N LYS A 283 -11.98 -1.00 0.45
CA LYS A 283 -11.64 0.15 -0.42
C LYS A 283 -11.65 1.47 0.34
N ALA A 284 -12.56 1.63 1.30
CA ALA A 284 -12.73 2.83 2.10
C ALA A 284 -11.62 2.98 3.14
N TYR A 285 -11.03 1.88 3.63
CA TYR A 285 -9.97 1.93 4.63
C TYR A 285 -8.93 0.79 4.48
N PRO A 286 -8.14 0.75 3.40
CA PRO A 286 -7.24 -0.34 3.07
C PRO A 286 -6.17 -0.56 4.14
N ASN A 287 -5.85 0.47 4.93
CA ASN A 287 -4.84 0.42 5.99
C ASN A 287 -5.16 -0.61 7.09
N TYR A 288 -6.45 -0.90 7.31
CA TYR A 288 -6.92 -1.94 8.24
C TYR A 288 -6.88 -3.35 7.66
N PHE A 289 -6.71 -3.46 6.34
CA PHE A 289 -6.74 -4.71 5.60
C PHE A 289 -5.38 -5.06 4.99
N ILE A 290 -4.32 -4.45 5.50
CA ILE A 290 -2.96 -4.70 5.02
C ILE A 290 -2.44 -5.99 5.67
N ASP A 291 -2.34 -7.05 4.87
CA ASP A 291 -1.70 -8.30 5.31
C ASP A 291 -0.17 -8.19 5.16
N THR A 292 0.52 -8.20 6.30
CA THR A 292 1.99 -8.15 6.38
C THR A 292 2.63 -9.53 6.53
N LYS A 293 1.84 -10.61 6.52
CA LYS A 293 2.34 -11.98 6.69
C LYS A 293 3.39 -12.34 5.65
N GLU A 294 3.13 -12.04 4.38
CA GLU A 294 4.08 -12.33 3.30
C GLU A 294 5.39 -11.52 3.41
N PHE A 295 5.33 -10.30 3.94
CA PHE A 295 6.53 -9.54 4.26
C PHE A 295 7.40 -10.25 5.32
N VAL A 296 6.77 -10.71 6.42
CA VAL A 296 7.47 -11.45 7.49
C VAL A 296 8.02 -12.78 6.97
N ASN A 297 7.27 -13.50 6.15
CA ASN A 297 7.71 -14.76 5.53
C ASN A 297 8.96 -14.54 4.67
N LYS A 298 8.95 -13.51 3.81
CA LYS A 298 10.08 -13.21 2.92
C LYS A 298 11.30 -12.66 3.65
N LEU A 299 11.07 -11.90 4.72
CA LEU A 299 12.14 -11.50 5.63
C LEU A 299 12.79 -12.74 6.27
N SER A 300 11.98 -13.71 6.74
CA SER A 300 12.47 -14.97 7.31
C SER A 300 13.27 -15.79 6.31
N GLU A 301 12.78 -15.91 5.06
CA GLU A 301 13.45 -16.62 3.96
C GLU A 301 14.83 -16.04 3.67
N TYR A 302 14.97 -14.71 3.67
CA TYR A 302 16.24 -14.02 3.44
C TYR A 302 17.33 -14.38 4.46
N PHE A 303 16.92 -14.60 5.71
CA PHE A 303 17.84 -14.96 6.79
C PHE A 303 18.20 -16.44 6.83
N GLN A 304 17.51 -17.32 6.09
CA GLN A 304 17.72 -18.78 6.11
C GLN A 304 17.67 -19.38 7.53
N GLU A 305 17.04 -18.69 8.48
CA GLU A 305 16.96 -19.07 9.88
C GLU A 305 15.50 -19.23 10.32
N ALA A 306 15.25 -20.17 11.24
CA ALA A 306 13.95 -20.34 11.89
C ALA A 306 13.59 -19.20 12.87
N THR A 307 14.54 -18.28 13.14
CA THR A 307 14.44 -17.19 14.12
C THR A 307 13.20 -16.30 13.94
N PHE A 308 12.69 -16.17 12.70
CA PHE A 308 11.48 -15.40 12.42
C PHE A 308 10.20 -16.23 12.22
N LYS A 309 10.31 -17.56 12.04
CA LYS A 309 9.15 -18.43 11.78
C LYS A 309 8.27 -18.66 13.01
N ASN A 310 8.81 -18.52 14.23
CA ASN A 310 8.09 -18.86 15.46
C ASN A 310 7.70 -17.65 16.33
N GLY A 311 7.97 -16.42 15.90
CA GLY A 311 7.78 -15.24 16.75
C GLY A 311 8.68 -15.22 18.00
N ILE A 312 9.66 -16.12 18.06
CA ILE A 312 10.67 -16.20 19.11
C ILE A 312 11.91 -15.50 18.54
N GLU A 313 11.95 -14.19 18.73
CA GLU A 313 13.18 -13.41 18.60
C GLU A 313 14.12 -13.87 19.74
N THR A 314 14.92 -14.92 19.52
CA THR A 314 15.95 -15.33 20.48
C THR A 314 17.11 -14.32 20.50
#